data_AF-A0AA51YC67-F1
#
_entry.id   AF-A0AA51YC67-F1
#
_cell.length_a   1.000
_cell.length_b   1.000
_cell.length_c   1.000
_cell.angle_alpha   90.00
_cell.angle_beta   90.00
_cell.angle_gamma   90.00
#
_symmetry.space_group_name_H-M   'P 1'
#
loop_
_entity.id
_entity.type
_entity.pdbx_description
1 polymer ?
#
loop_
_entity_poly.entity_id
_entity_poly.type
_entity_poly.pdbx_seq_one_letter_code
_entity_poly.pdbx_strand_id
1 'polypeptide(L)'
;MTVHSQIKPGGKISKPGVYDLPIAEYHSQCCDGPSISSSGIRAILKSPAHYWKHSDLNPNRVEQDDAEAFILGRAAHHLLLGEAEFAKHFVIRPDTAPDGRAWNGNNKSCREWLDEQAARGITVLTPAQIEKIKGMAGLLPWQKGMEGCGLANSPLVAQAGVLSGEIEKSLFWREGNVWVKARPDAIPGDSNDFADLKTISPRNAEGMSDRNIAMAVHDHGYHVQGAVVGMAADRVLGRKMEGFHLVFVDTGNVHAVSIKTLDDADIVLGERAVHVALQIFERCLQTGIWPGPTARQADAMRLSIPQWGRDATERYLDTLEQELAA
;
A
#
# COMPACT_ATOMS: atom_id res chain seq x y z
N MET A 1 12.05 10.94 23.50
CA MET A 1 11.30 10.93 22.22
C MET A 1 10.54 12.24 22.11
N THR A 2 10.90 13.11 21.16
CA THR A 2 10.16 14.37 20.95
C THR A 2 9.00 14.07 20.02
N VAL A 3 7.81 13.94 20.58
CA VAL A 3 6.56 13.89 19.80
C VAL A 3 6.22 15.33 19.42
N HIS A 4 6.24 15.63 18.13
CA HIS A 4 5.83 16.92 17.61
C HIS A 4 4.33 16.84 17.31
N SER A 5 3.52 17.49 18.14
CA SER A 5 2.08 17.31 18.12
C SER A 5 1.46 17.71 16.78
N GLN A 6 1.86 18.83 16.17
CA GLN A 6 1.34 19.28 14.87
C GLN A 6 2.32 20.21 14.14
N ILE A 7 2.34 20.17 12.81
CA ILE A 7 2.89 21.25 11.98
C ILE A 7 1.81 22.34 11.90
N LYS A 8 2.21 23.62 11.94
CA LYS A 8 1.25 24.71 11.66
C LYS A 8 0.68 24.53 10.24
N PRO A 9 -0.58 24.91 9.96
CA PRO A 9 -1.13 24.86 8.60
C PRO A 9 -0.20 25.57 7.60
N GLY A 10 0.25 24.87 6.56
CA GLY A 10 1.20 25.35 5.56
C GLY A 10 2.67 25.37 5.99
N GLY A 11 2.98 24.92 7.21
CA GLY A 11 4.35 24.73 7.69
C GLY A 11 5.03 23.53 7.04
N LYS A 12 6.35 23.47 7.19
CA LYS A 12 7.17 22.34 6.72
C LYS A 12 7.82 21.63 7.90
N ILE A 13 7.95 20.30 7.81
CA ILE A 13 8.77 19.51 8.72
C ILE A 13 10.23 19.86 8.48
N SER A 14 10.90 20.35 9.53
CA SER A 14 12.32 20.72 9.51
C SER A 14 13.18 19.95 10.51
N LYS A 15 12.57 19.08 11.33
CA LYS A 15 13.28 18.27 12.33
C LYS A 15 12.84 16.81 12.28
N PRO A 16 13.77 15.85 12.40
CA PRO A 16 13.41 14.45 12.58
C PRO A 16 12.54 14.27 13.83
N GLY A 17 11.64 13.30 13.79
CA GLY A 17 10.74 13.04 14.91
C GLY A 17 9.47 12.32 14.51
N VAL A 18 8.59 12.17 15.49
CA VAL A 18 7.25 11.61 15.32
C VAL A 18 6.25 12.75 15.23
N TYR A 19 5.40 12.70 14.21
CA TYR A 19 4.40 13.70 13.90
C TYR A 19 3.02 13.06 13.74
N ASP A 20 2.00 13.76 14.21
CA ASP A 20 0.60 13.42 14.01
C ASP A 20 0.04 14.31 12.89
N LEU A 21 -0.15 13.73 11.71
CA LEU A 21 -0.55 14.46 10.50
C LEU A 21 -1.73 13.76 9.82
N PRO A 22 -2.65 14.52 9.21
CA PRO A 22 -3.60 13.97 8.26
C PRO A 22 -2.89 13.16 7.17
N ILE A 23 -3.52 12.07 6.72
CA ILE A 23 -2.91 11.16 5.73
C ILE A 23 -2.57 11.86 4.41
N ALA A 24 -3.40 12.81 3.98
CA ALA A 24 -3.16 13.61 2.78
C ALA A 24 -1.88 14.46 2.90
N GLU A 25 -1.66 15.09 4.07
CA GLU A 25 -0.45 15.85 4.33
C GLU A 25 0.78 14.95 4.41
N TYR A 26 0.66 13.76 5.02
CA TYR A 26 1.72 12.75 5.01
C TYR A 26 2.11 12.32 3.60
N HIS A 27 1.15 12.15 2.68
CA HIS A 27 1.46 11.77 1.30
C HIS A 27 2.14 12.88 0.50
N SER A 28 1.94 14.14 0.88
CA SER A 28 2.52 15.30 0.22
C SER A 28 4.04 15.49 0.44
N GLN A 29 4.63 16.48 -0.24
CA GLN A 29 5.96 17.01 0.08
C GLN A 29 5.93 17.93 1.31
N CYS A 30 5.55 17.40 2.47
CA CYS A 30 5.37 18.14 3.73
C CYS A 30 6.66 18.56 4.45
N CYS A 31 7.84 18.15 3.97
CA CYS A 31 9.12 18.51 4.57
C CYS A 31 9.74 19.75 3.93
N ASP A 32 10.73 20.36 4.60
CA ASP A 32 11.54 21.50 4.12
C ASP A 32 12.60 21.11 3.07
N GLY A 33 12.35 20.01 2.38
CA GLY A 33 13.16 19.45 1.31
C GLY A 33 12.43 18.26 0.68
N PRO A 34 12.98 17.67 -0.40
CA PRO A 34 12.38 16.51 -1.05
C PRO A 34 12.18 15.36 -0.05
N SER A 35 10.98 14.79 -0.02
CA SER A 35 10.61 13.69 0.85
C SER A 35 10.10 12.47 0.10
N ILE A 36 10.42 11.28 0.60
CA ILE A 36 10.05 10.02 -0.04
C ILE A 36 9.62 8.97 0.99
N SER A 37 8.52 8.28 0.71
CA SER A 37 7.99 7.17 1.51
C SER A 37 8.49 5.81 1.01
N SER A 38 8.19 4.74 1.74
CA SER A 38 8.45 3.36 1.28
C SER A 38 7.84 3.05 -0.10
N SER A 39 6.62 3.53 -0.37
CA SER A 39 5.99 3.37 -1.71
C SER A 39 6.78 4.11 -2.80
N GLY A 40 7.26 5.32 -2.51
CA GLY A 40 8.11 6.09 -3.42
C GLY A 40 9.46 5.39 -3.67
N ILE A 41 10.11 4.88 -2.63
CA ILE A 41 11.36 4.12 -2.72
C ILE A 41 11.18 2.90 -3.64
N ARG A 42 10.13 2.10 -3.41
CA ARG A 42 9.82 0.95 -4.27
C ARG A 42 9.50 1.34 -5.71
N ALA A 43 8.81 2.46 -5.91
CA ALA A 43 8.55 2.99 -7.24
C ALA A 43 9.85 3.41 -7.96
N ILE A 44 10.78 4.08 -7.28
CA ILE A 44 12.11 4.43 -7.82
C ILE A 44 12.88 3.17 -8.24
N LEU A 45 12.88 2.13 -7.41
CA LEU A 45 13.56 0.86 -7.72
C LEU A 45 12.99 0.19 -8.98
N LYS A 46 11.68 0.30 -9.19
CA LYS A 46 11.00 -0.24 -10.37
C LYS A 46 11.23 0.63 -11.62
N SER A 47 10.99 1.93 -11.51
CA SER A 47 11.22 2.92 -12.57
C SER A 47 11.12 4.34 -12.01
N PRO A 48 12.20 5.14 -12.08
CA PRO A 48 12.15 6.55 -11.68
C PRO A 48 11.09 7.37 -12.44
N ALA A 49 10.87 7.09 -13.73
CA ALA A 49 9.81 7.75 -14.49
C ALA A 49 8.40 7.45 -13.96
N HIS A 50 8.13 6.22 -13.53
CA HIS A 50 6.83 5.89 -12.91
C HIS A 50 6.60 6.64 -11.61
N TYR A 51 7.63 6.77 -10.77
CA TYR A 51 7.56 7.62 -9.59
C TYR A 51 7.29 9.09 -9.99
N TRP A 52 8.09 9.63 -10.92
CA TRP A 52 8.00 11.04 -11.33
C TRP A 52 6.65 11.42 -11.94
N LYS A 53 6.04 10.53 -12.72
CA LYS A 53 4.73 10.75 -13.35
C LYS A 53 3.65 11.17 -12.35
N HIS A 54 3.70 10.66 -11.13
CA HIS A 54 2.69 10.88 -10.09
C HIS A 54 3.22 11.67 -8.89
N SER A 55 4.49 12.08 -8.90
CA SER A 55 5.12 12.76 -7.77
C SER A 55 4.67 14.22 -7.69
N ASP A 56 4.40 14.70 -6.47
CA ASP A 56 4.20 16.12 -6.16
C ASP A 56 5.39 17.01 -6.54
N LEU A 57 6.58 16.42 -6.69
CA LEU A 57 7.77 17.13 -7.16
C LEU A 57 7.70 17.44 -8.67
N ASN A 58 6.82 16.77 -9.42
CA ASN A 58 6.59 17.01 -10.83
C ASN A 58 5.47 18.06 -11.02
N PRO A 59 5.79 19.25 -11.58
CA PRO A 59 4.78 20.28 -11.86
C PRO A 59 3.69 19.83 -12.84
N ASN A 60 3.99 18.80 -13.64
CA ASN A 60 3.09 18.22 -14.65
C ASN A 60 2.66 16.80 -14.27
N ARG A 61 2.49 16.53 -12.97
CA ARG A 61 2.06 15.20 -12.51
C ARG A 61 0.67 14.85 -13.04
N VAL A 62 0.44 13.57 -13.22
CA VAL A 62 -0.88 13.01 -13.50
C VAL A 62 -1.46 12.50 -12.19
N GLU A 63 -2.66 12.95 -11.83
CA GLU A 63 -3.37 12.45 -10.65
C GLU A 63 -3.62 10.93 -10.78
N GLN A 64 -3.52 10.24 -9.65
CA GLN A 64 -3.74 8.80 -9.57
C GLN A 64 -4.92 8.54 -8.66
N ASP A 65 -5.95 7.87 -9.20
CA ASP A 65 -7.08 7.43 -8.39
C ASP A 65 -6.65 6.33 -7.42
N ASP A 66 -7.19 6.38 -6.20
CA ASP A 66 -7.02 5.32 -5.22
C ASP A 66 -7.66 4.02 -5.74
N ALA A 67 -6.86 2.96 -5.87
CA ALA A 67 -7.41 1.66 -6.22
C ALA A 67 -8.31 1.14 -5.10
N GLU A 68 -9.45 0.53 -5.46
CA GLU A 68 -10.47 0.05 -4.51
C GLU A 68 -9.89 -0.85 -3.40
N ALA A 69 -8.90 -1.69 -3.73
CA ALA A 69 -8.24 -2.55 -2.74
C ALA A 69 -7.59 -1.76 -1.60
N PHE A 70 -7.00 -0.58 -1.87
CA PHE A 70 -6.43 0.28 -0.84
C PHE A 70 -7.50 0.88 0.06
N ILE A 71 -8.67 1.20 -0.49
CA ILE A 71 -9.83 1.68 0.29
C ILE A 71 -10.28 0.59 1.26
N LEU A 72 -10.47 -0.64 0.77
CA LEU A 72 -10.91 -1.77 1.59
C LEU A 72 -9.93 -2.08 2.73
N GLY A 73 -8.62 -2.11 2.43
CA GLY A 73 -7.59 -2.37 3.44
C GLY A 73 -7.56 -1.31 4.54
N ARG A 74 -7.51 -0.02 4.17
CA ARG A 74 -7.55 1.08 5.14
C ARG A 74 -8.82 1.04 5.99
N ALA A 75 -9.97 0.82 5.36
CA ALA A 75 -11.25 0.80 6.05
C ALA A 75 -11.34 -0.36 7.05
N ALA A 76 -10.84 -1.55 6.72
CA ALA A 76 -10.81 -2.68 7.65
C ALA A 76 -9.81 -2.48 8.79
N HIS A 77 -8.65 -1.88 8.52
CA HIS A 77 -7.71 -1.50 9.58
C HIS A 77 -8.36 -0.54 10.58
N HIS A 78 -9.00 0.53 10.09
CA HIS A 78 -9.68 1.50 10.96
C HIS A 78 -10.87 0.90 11.70
N LEU A 79 -11.64 0.01 11.06
CA LEU A 79 -12.76 -0.65 11.72
C LEU A 79 -12.30 -1.55 12.87
N LEU A 80 -11.16 -2.23 12.72
CA LEU A 80 -10.56 -3.03 13.78
C LEU A 80 -10.15 -2.17 14.99
N LEU A 81 -9.71 -0.94 14.75
CA LEU A 81 -9.31 0.02 15.79
C LEU A 81 -10.51 0.67 16.50
N GLY A 82 -11.70 0.60 15.90
CA GLY A 82 -12.97 0.99 16.52
C GLY A 82 -13.83 1.91 15.65
N GLU A 83 -15.13 1.95 15.95
CA GLU A 83 -16.11 2.73 15.16
C GLU A 83 -15.82 4.24 15.14
N ALA A 84 -15.29 4.78 16.23
CA ALA A 84 -14.94 6.20 16.32
C ALA A 84 -13.79 6.58 15.36
N GLU A 85 -12.76 5.74 15.26
CA GLU A 85 -11.66 5.95 14.30
C GLU A 85 -12.11 5.75 12.86
N PHE A 86 -12.98 4.76 12.62
CA PHE A 86 -13.58 4.54 11.32
C PHE A 86 -14.39 5.75 10.84
N ALA A 87 -15.25 6.30 11.70
CA ALA A 87 -16.15 7.41 11.35
C ALA A 87 -15.44 8.74 11.08
N LYS A 88 -14.15 8.88 11.44
CA LYS A 88 -13.32 10.05 11.08
C LYS A 88 -13.00 10.10 9.58
N HIS A 89 -12.85 8.94 8.95
CA HIS A 89 -12.29 8.82 7.60
C HIS A 89 -13.27 8.21 6.60
N PHE A 90 -14.31 7.53 7.08
CA PHE A 90 -15.24 6.79 6.24
C PHE A 90 -16.68 7.10 6.59
N VAL A 91 -17.54 7.12 5.57
CA VAL A 91 -18.99 7.21 5.71
C VAL A 91 -19.68 6.19 4.83
N ILE A 92 -20.75 5.61 5.33
CA ILE A 92 -21.58 4.68 4.56
C ILE A 92 -22.49 5.51 3.65
N ARG A 93 -22.47 5.20 2.37
CA ARG A 93 -23.40 5.78 1.41
C ARG A 93 -24.84 5.44 1.83
N PRO A 94 -25.73 6.45 1.96
CA PRO A 94 -27.11 6.19 2.32
C PRO A 94 -27.86 5.47 1.18
N ASP A 95 -28.88 4.68 1.53
CA ASP A 95 -29.73 3.99 0.56
C ASP A 95 -30.67 4.95 -0.18
N THR A 96 -31.00 6.07 0.48
CA THR A 96 -31.80 7.16 -0.09
C THR A 96 -30.95 8.41 -0.30
N ALA A 97 -31.20 9.11 -1.39
CA ALA A 97 -30.61 10.40 -1.68
C ALA A 97 -31.06 11.44 -0.63
N PRO A 98 -30.29 12.53 -0.43
CA PRO A 98 -30.68 13.61 0.50
C PRO A 98 -32.05 14.23 0.22
N ASP A 99 -32.57 14.10 -1.01
CA ASP A 99 -33.88 14.58 -1.43
C ASP A 99 -35.02 13.54 -1.26
N GLY A 100 -34.75 12.41 -0.60
CA GLY A 100 -35.72 11.37 -0.26
C GLY A 100 -35.99 10.32 -1.34
N ARG A 101 -35.36 10.43 -2.52
CA ARG A 101 -35.47 9.41 -3.59
C ARG A 101 -34.49 8.26 -3.38
N ALA A 102 -34.63 7.18 -4.16
CA ALA A 102 -33.61 6.13 -4.21
C ALA A 102 -32.26 6.72 -4.68
N TRP A 103 -31.16 6.23 -4.09
CA TRP A 103 -29.82 6.70 -4.44
C TRP A 103 -29.51 6.53 -5.94
N ASN A 104 -29.07 7.60 -6.59
CA ASN A 104 -28.51 7.56 -7.94
C ASN A 104 -27.39 8.61 -8.02
N GLY A 105 -26.16 8.16 -8.22
CA GLY A 105 -24.96 9.02 -8.22
C GLY A 105 -24.97 10.13 -9.28
N ASN A 106 -25.84 10.05 -10.29
CA ASN A 106 -25.99 11.11 -11.30
C ASN A 106 -26.96 12.23 -10.85
N ASN A 107 -27.75 12.01 -9.80
CA ASN A 107 -28.66 13.02 -9.28
C ASN A 107 -27.86 14.18 -8.67
N LYS A 108 -28.37 15.41 -8.84
CA LYS A 108 -27.73 16.61 -8.30
C LYS A 108 -27.50 16.51 -6.78
N SER A 109 -28.52 16.11 -6.03
CA SER A 109 -28.44 15.91 -4.57
C SER A 109 -27.39 14.89 -4.14
N CYS A 110 -27.27 13.76 -4.85
CA CYS A 110 -26.25 12.75 -4.58
C CYS A 110 -24.85 13.27 -4.89
N ARG A 111 -24.65 13.99 -6.00
CA ARG A 111 -23.36 14.60 -6.35
C ARG A 111 -22.94 15.65 -5.34
N GLU A 112 -23.85 16.54 -4.96
CA GLU A 112 -23.59 17.57 -3.94
C GLU A 112 -23.18 16.94 -2.60
N TRP A 113 -23.84 15.85 -2.20
CA TRP A 113 -23.46 15.12 -0.98
C TRP A 113 -22.09 14.43 -1.11
N LEU A 114 -21.80 13.80 -2.26
CA LEU A 114 -20.48 13.20 -2.52
C LEU A 114 -19.37 14.25 -2.49
N ASP A 115 -19.61 15.41 -3.12
CA ASP A 115 -18.68 16.54 -3.13
C ASP A 115 -18.46 17.10 -1.72
N GLU A 116 -19.50 17.16 -0.88
CA GLU A 116 -19.39 17.54 0.53
C GLU A 116 -18.49 16.57 1.31
N GLN A 117 -18.66 15.26 1.12
CA GLN A 117 -17.82 14.26 1.79
C GLN A 117 -16.37 14.35 1.31
N ALA A 118 -16.17 14.50 0.00
CA ALA A 118 -14.85 14.67 -0.60
C ALA A 118 -14.15 15.94 -0.09
N ALA A 119 -14.87 17.06 0.05
CA ALA A 119 -14.34 18.31 0.61
C ALA A 119 -13.91 18.16 2.08
N ARG A 120 -14.51 17.23 2.81
CA ARG A 120 -14.14 16.86 4.19
C ARG A 120 -13.04 15.80 4.25
N GLY A 121 -12.57 15.28 3.11
CA GLY A 121 -11.60 14.19 3.04
C GLY A 121 -12.17 12.83 3.47
N ILE A 122 -13.49 12.67 3.50
CA ILE A 122 -14.16 11.45 3.93
C ILE A 122 -14.39 10.55 2.72
N THR A 123 -13.98 9.29 2.82
CA THR A 123 -14.21 8.29 1.78
C THR A 123 -15.59 7.67 1.93
N VAL A 124 -16.38 7.72 0.84
CA VAL A 124 -17.72 7.15 0.80
C VAL A 124 -17.64 5.66 0.43
N LEU A 125 -18.24 4.81 1.27
CA LEU A 125 -18.29 3.37 1.09
C LEU A 125 -19.70 2.91 0.71
N THR A 126 -19.79 2.06 -0.31
CA THR A 126 -21.05 1.42 -0.69
C THR A 126 -21.46 0.35 0.33
N PRO A 127 -22.75 -0.03 0.41
CA PRO A 127 -23.20 -1.10 1.29
C PRO A 127 -22.45 -2.43 1.09
N ALA A 128 -22.16 -2.80 -0.17
CA ALA A 128 -21.40 -4.01 -0.50
C ALA A 128 -19.93 -3.93 -0.01
N GLN A 129 -19.31 -2.75 -0.10
CA GLN A 129 -17.97 -2.54 0.45
C GLN A 129 -17.98 -2.64 1.97
N ILE A 130 -19.00 -2.11 2.65
CA ILE A 130 -19.13 -2.22 4.11
C ILE A 130 -19.31 -3.66 4.56
N GLU A 131 -20.13 -4.45 3.87
CA GLU A 131 -20.27 -5.88 4.17
C GLU A 131 -18.92 -6.59 4.06
N LYS A 132 -18.17 -6.31 2.99
CA LYS A 132 -16.82 -6.84 2.77
C LYS A 132 -15.82 -6.41 3.84
N ILE A 133 -15.86 -5.15 4.26
CA ILE A 133 -14.99 -4.60 5.32
C ILE A 133 -15.33 -5.24 6.67
N LYS A 134 -16.62 -5.41 6.99
CA LYS A 134 -17.07 -6.13 8.19
C LYS A 134 -16.61 -7.59 8.17
N GLY A 135 -16.67 -8.23 7.00
CA GLY A 135 -16.14 -9.58 6.79
C GLY A 135 -14.64 -9.65 7.04
N MET A 136 -13.85 -8.75 6.45
CA MET A 136 -12.42 -8.68 6.69
C MET A 136 -12.09 -8.40 8.16
N ALA A 137 -12.84 -7.53 8.83
CA ALA A 137 -12.69 -7.27 10.27
C ALA A 137 -13.09 -8.47 11.15
N GLY A 138 -13.82 -9.45 10.62
CA GLY A 138 -14.28 -10.62 11.38
C GLY A 138 -15.58 -10.39 12.15
N LEU A 139 -16.39 -9.42 11.75
CA LEU A 139 -17.57 -8.95 12.49
C LEU A 139 -18.90 -9.52 11.97
N LEU A 140 -18.88 -10.34 10.90
CA LEU A 140 -20.12 -10.91 10.36
C LEU A 140 -20.60 -12.09 11.23
N PRO A 141 -21.93 -12.24 11.46
CA PRO A 141 -22.46 -13.29 12.32
C PRO A 141 -22.03 -14.71 11.96
N TRP A 142 -21.87 -15.00 10.66
CA TRP A 142 -21.48 -16.32 10.17
C TRP A 142 -20.01 -16.67 10.47
N GLN A 143 -19.16 -15.69 10.79
CA GLN A 143 -17.74 -15.90 11.13
C GLN A 143 -17.56 -16.38 12.58
N LYS A 144 -18.62 -16.32 13.40
CA LYS A 144 -18.57 -16.71 14.81
C LYS A 144 -18.18 -18.19 14.94
N GLY A 145 -17.04 -18.45 15.59
CA GLY A 145 -16.50 -19.80 15.79
C GLY A 145 -15.63 -20.32 14.63
N MET A 146 -15.38 -19.50 13.59
CA MET A 146 -14.48 -19.84 12.49
C MET A 146 -13.11 -19.21 12.71
N GLU A 147 -12.17 -19.98 13.25
CA GLU A 147 -10.79 -19.52 13.48
C GLU A 147 -10.13 -19.09 12.16
N GLY A 148 -9.46 -17.92 12.18
CA GLY A 148 -8.75 -17.39 11.02
C GLY A 148 -9.63 -16.78 9.93
N CYS A 149 -10.96 -16.67 10.14
CA CYS A 149 -11.88 -16.04 9.20
C CYS A 149 -12.19 -14.59 9.63
N GLY A 150 -11.41 -13.64 9.15
CA GLY A 150 -11.44 -12.23 9.52
C GLY A 150 -10.55 -11.90 10.73
N LEU A 151 -10.08 -10.65 10.79
CA LEU A 151 -9.05 -10.18 11.71
C LEU A 151 -9.39 -10.43 13.19
N ALA A 152 -10.62 -10.11 13.63
CA ALA A 152 -11.04 -10.34 15.01
C ALA A 152 -11.16 -11.82 15.39
N ASN A 153 -11.18 -12.74 14.42
CA ASN A 153 -11.27 -14.19 14.64
C ASN A 153 -9.91 -14.89 14.48
N SER A 154 -8.81 -14.13 14.42
CA SER A 154 -7.43 -14.63 14.37
C SER A 154 -6.75 -14.44 15.72
N PRO A 155 -6.28 -15.51 16.41
CA PRO A 155 -5.75 -15.40 17.78
C PRO A 155 -4.62 -14.38 17.94
N LEU A 156 -3.66 -14.34 17.01
CA LEU A 156 -2.54 -13.39 17.06
C LEU A 156 -2.98 -11.92 16.91
N VAL A 157 -4.07 -11.65 16.19
CA VAL A 157 -4.61 -10.28 16.09
C VAL A 157 -5.43 -9.95 17.34
N ALA A 158 -6.39 -10.81 17.68
CA ALA A 158 -7.37 -10.54 18.74
C ALA A 158 -6.81 -10.64 20.16
N GLN A 159 -5.85 -11.54 20.40
CA GLN A 159 -5.33 -11.83 21.74
C GLN A 159 -3.92 -11.26 21.94
N ALA A 160 -3.03 -11.45 20.97
CA ALA A 160 -1.66 -10.95 21.06
C ALA A 160 -1.51 -9.49 20.61
N GLY A 161 -2.56 -8.88 20.03
CA GLY A 161 -2.58 -7.47 19.69
C GLY A 161 -1.53 -7.10 18.64
N VAL A 162 -1.26 -7.97 17.66
CA VAL A 162 -0.23 -7.74 16.63
C VAL A 162 -0.44 -6.42 15.86
N LEU A 163 -1.68 -5.93 15.74
CA LEU A 163 -2.01 -4.64 15.11
C LEU A 163 -2.33 -3.52 16.14
N SER A 164 -1.91 -3.68 17.40
CA SER A 164 -2.13 -2.69 18.47
C SER A 164 -0.89 -1.83 18.70
N GLY A 165 -1.10 -0.60 19.18
CA GLY A 165 -0.01 0.35 19.44
C GLY A 165 -0.44 1.80 19.18
N GLU A 166 0.55 2.69 19.10
CA GLU A 166 0.29 4.07 18.67
C GLU A 166 0.03 4.11 17.17
N ILE A 167 -1.21 4.42 16.80
CA ILE A 167 -1.68 4.53 15.41
C ILE A 167 -1.51 5.95 14.88
N GLU A 168 -1.64 6.10 13.56
CA GLU A 168 -1.63 7.39 12.86
C GLU A 168 -0.35 8.24 13.08
N LYS A 169 0.73 7.64 13.59
CA LYS A 169 2.01 8.30 13.82
C LYS A 169 2.93 8.20 12.61
N SER A 170 3.39 9.34 12.13
CA SER A 170 4.32 9.45 11.01
C SER A 170 5.73 9.75 11.54
N LEU A 171 6.70 8.95 11.13
CA LEU A 171 8.10 9.08 11.48
C LEU A 171 8.86 9.72 10.33
N PHE A 172 9.64 10.75 10.65
CA PHE A 172 10.44 11.48 9.68
C PHE A 172 11.90 11.53 10.12
N TRP A 173 12.81 11.26 9.19
CA TRP A 173 14.24 11.44 9.39
C TRP A 173 14.93 11.84 8.08
N ARG A 174 16.21 12.16 8.16
CA ARG A 174 17.02 12.54 7.00
C ARG A 174 18.02 11.46 6.64
N GLU A 175 18.15 11.22 5.35
CA GLU A 175 19.25 10.50 4.72
C GLU A 175 19.88 11.46 3.70
N GLY A 176 21.03 12.04 4.07
CA GLY A 176 21.66 13.10 3.28
C GLY A 176 20.75 14.31 3.07
N ASN A 177 20.44 14.62 1.81
CA ASN A 177 19.60 15.76 1.43
C ASN A 177 18.11 15.41 1.29
N VAL A 178 17.75 14.16 1.52
CA VAL A 178 16.38 13.66 1.34
C VAL A 178 15.76 13.35 2.70
N TRP A 179 14.50 13.76 2.85
CA TRP A 179 13.65 13.31 3.94
C TRP A 179 13.08 11.93 3.62
N VAL A 180 13.20 10.99 4.55
CA VAL A 180 12.50 9.72 4.48
C VAL A 180 11.34 9.75 5.46
N LYS A 181 10.19 9.24 5.01
CA LYS A 181 8.96 9.21 5.79
C LYS A 181 8.39 7.80 5.88
N ALA A 182 7.99 7.40 7.07
CA ALA A 182 7.32 6.15 7.34
C ALA A 182 6.07 6.40 8.18
N ARG A 183 5.01 5.62 7.94
CA ARG A 183 3.81 5.59 8.78
C ARG A 183 3.42 4.12 8.94
N PRO A 184 4.00 3.41 9.92
CA PRO A 184 3.56 2.07 10.29
C PRO A 184 2.08 2.10 10.66
N ASP A 185 1.39 0.98 10.47
CA ASP A 185 -0.01 0.83 10.86
C ASP A 185 -0.19 1.02 12.38
N ALA A 186 0.73 0.46 13.17
CA ALA A 186 0.86 0.70 14.60
C ALA A 186 2.34 0.74 15.00
N ILE A 187 2.71 1.66 15.89
CA ILE A 187 3.99 1.63 16.60
C ILE A 187 3.78 0.80 17.87
N PRO A 188 4.47 -0.35 18.03
CA PRO A 188 4.28 -1.23 19.18
C PRO A 188 4.69 -0.53 20.49
N GLY A 189 3.93 -0.80 21.56
CA GLY A 189 4.17 -0.21 22.88
C GLY A 189 5.42 -0.79 23.54
N ASP A 190 5.30 -2.02 24.02
CA ASP A 190 6.34 -2.71 24.81
C ASP A 190 7.19 -3.69 23.98
N SER A 191 6.68 -4.17 22.83
CA SER A 191 7.46 -5.00 21.90
C SER A 191 8.20 -4.15 20.87
N ASN A 192 9.15 -4.75 20.17
CA ASN A 192 9.78 -4.18 18.97
C ASN A 192 9.32 -4.90 17.68
N ASP A 193 8.16 -5.57 17.77
CA ASP A 193 7.52 -6.30 16.68
C ASP A 193 6.55 -5.38 15.97
N PHE A 194 6.91 -4.95 14.77
CA PHE A 194 6.05 -4.11 13.94
C PHE A 194 5.18 -4.99 13.06
N ALA A 195 3.95 -4.53 12.82
CA ALA A 195 3.03 -5.20 11.92
C ALA A 195 2.42 -4.26 10.90
N ASP A 196 2.02 -4.81 9.77
CA ASP A 196 1.38 -4.08 8.68
C ASP A 196 0.28 -4.95 8.04
N LEU A 197 -0.92 -4.37 7.92
CA LEU A 197 -2.09 -5.04 7.36
C LEU A 197 -2.06 -5.00 5.84
N LYS A 198 -2.12 -6.18 5.23
CA LYS A 198 -2.19 -6.36 3.78
C LYS A 198 -3.49 -7.00 3.37
N THR A 199 -4.19 -6.37 2.45
CA THR A 199 -5.24 -7.05 1.70
C THR A 199 -4.64 -7.84 0.56
N ILE A 200 -5.09 -9.08 0.38
CA ILE A 200 -4.78 -9.88 -0.80
C ILE A 200 -6.07 -10.33 -1.47
N SER A 201 -6.06 -10.39 -2.80
CA SER A 201 -7.17 -10.97 -3.57
C SER A 201 -6.79 -12.36 -4.05
N PRO A 202 -7.73 -13.32 -4.08
CA PRO A 202 -7.45 -14.65 -4.59
C PRO A 202 -6.97 -14.56 -6.03
N ARG A 203 -5.74 -15.03 -6.30
CA ARG A 203 -5.17 -15.05 -7.66
C ARG A 203 -5.62 -16.27 -8.46
N ASN A 204 -6.05 -17.32 -7.76
CA ASN A 204 -6.45 -18.61 -8.28
C ASN A 204 -7.34 -19.31 -7.22
N ALA A 205 -7.77 -20.54 -7.52
CA ALA A 205 -8.60 -21.35 -6.62
C ALA A 205 -7.92 -21.68 -5.27
N GLU A 206 -6.58 -21.58 -5.18
CA GLU A 206 -5.84 -21.84 -3.95
C GLU A 206 -5.91 -20.69 -2.93
N GLY A 207 -6.42 -19.52 -3.32
CA GLY A 207 -6.63 -18.40 -2.41
C GLY A 207 -5.34 -17.92 -1.74
N MET A 208 -5.33 -17.86 -0.40
CA MET A 208 -4.19 -17.40 0.40
C MET A 208 -3.18 -18.55 0.69
N SER A 209 -2.60 -19.15 -0.36
CA SER A 209 -1.51 -20.12 -0.22
C SER A 209 -0.17 -19.44 0.06
N ASP A 210 0.78 -20.15 0.67
CA ASP A 210 2.13 -19.65 0.93
C ASP A 210 2.83 -19.14 -0.34
N ARG A 211 2.60 -19.82 -1.47
CA ARG A 211 3.10 -19.39 -2.79
C ARG A 211 2.53 -18.02 -3.19
N ASN A 212 1.22 -17.82 -3.04
CA ASN A 212 0.57 -16.55 -3.40
C ASN A 212 0.99 -15.41 -2.46
N ILE A 213 1.21 -15.70 -1.17
CA ILE A 213 1.77 -14.74 -0.21
C ILE A 213 3.21 -14.36 -0.59
N ALA A 214 4.08 -15.33 -0.85
CA ALA A 214 5.47 -15.09 -1.24
C ALA A 214 5.56 -14.25 -2.53
N MET A 215 4.70 -14.53 -3.52
CA MET A 215 4.56 -13.69 -4.71
C MET A 215 4.14 -12.26 -4.38
N ALA A 216 3.17 -12.08 -3.46
CA ALA A 216 2.77 -10.73 -3.03
C ALA A 216 3.92 -9.98 -2.33
N VAL A 217 4.70 -10.66 -1.48
CA VAL A 217 5.89 -10.08 -0.84
C VAL A 217 6.91 -9.61 -1.88
N HIS A 218 7.16 -10.42 -2.91
CA HIS A 218 8.05 -10.06 -4.01
C HIS A 218 7.49 -8.89 -4.85
N ASP A 219 6.27 -9.02 -5.38
CA ASP A 219 5.68 -8.08 -6.32
C ASP A 219 5.50 -6.68 -5.74
N HIS A 220 5.17 -6.60 -4.45
CA HIS A 220 4.97 -5.35 -3.74
C HIS A 220 6.21 -4.88 -2.97
N GLY A 221 7.30 -5.64 -2.99
CA GLY A 221 8.57 -5.29 -2.34
C GLY A 221 8.44 -5.06 -0.83
N TYR A 222 7.69 -5.91 -0.12
CA TYR A 222 7.43 -5.70 1.31
C TYR A 222 8.68 -5.77 2.20
N HIS A 223 9.74 -6.46 1.77
CA HIS A 223 11.05 -6.42 2.44
C HIS A 223 11.64 -4.99 2.47
N VAL A 224 11.47 -4.21 1.39
CA VAL A 224 11.85 -2.78 1.38
C VAL A 224 10.94 -1.96 2.29
N GLN A 225 9.65 -2.32 2.40
CA GLN A 225 8.75 -1.67 3.36
C GLN A 225 9.21 -1.90 4.80
N GLY A 226 9.47 -3.15 5.16
CA GLY A 226 9.93 -3.55 6.48
C GLY A 226 11.26 -2.87 6.83
N ALA A 227 12.20 -2.80 5.89
CA ALA A 227 13.44 -2.06 6.07
C ALA A 227 13.21 -0.57 6.38
N VAL A 228 12.32 0.11 5.64
CA VAL A 228 11.99 1.52 5.93
C VAL A 228 11.37 1.69 7.31
N VAL A 229 10.52 0.76 7.75
CA VAL A 229 9.95 0.76 9.12
C VAL A 229 11.04 0.51 10.17
N GLY A 230 11.91 -0.48 9.97
CA GLY A 230 13.03 -0.77 10.87
C GLY A 230 14.02 0.40 10.99
N MET A 231 14.36 1.04 9.86
CA MET A 231 15.16 2.26 9.85
C MET A 231 14.47 3.41 10.59
N ALA A 232 13.15 3.57 10.42
CA ALA A 232 12.40 4.60 11.15
C ALA A 232 12.40 4.33 12.66
N ALA A 233 12.23 3.07 13.07
CA ALA A 233 12.29 2.66 14.47
C ALA A 233 13.65 2.98 15.09
N ASP A 234 14.75 2.66 14.40
CA ASP A 234 16.11 2.95 14.86
C ASP A 234 16.36 4.47 14.93
N ARG A 235 16.14 5.17 13.82
CA ARG A 235 16.55 6.59 13.67
C ARG A 235 15.67 7.58 14.40
N VAL A 236 14.40 7.26 14.63
CA VAL A 236 13.41 8.18 15.20
C VAL A 236 12.98 7.76 16.60
N LEU A 237 12.77 6.46 16.82
CA LEU A 237 12.33 5.94 18.12
C LEU A 237 13.51 5.50 19.00
N GLY A 238 14.69 5.29 18.44
CA GLY A 238 15.83 4.70 19.15
C GLY A 238 15.61 3.24 19.51
N ARG A 239 14.81 2.51 18.72
CA ARG A 239 14.43 1.12 18.97
C ARG A 239 14.88 0.24 17.82
N LYS A 240 15.49 -0.90 18.14
CA LYS A 240 15.81 -1.92 17.14
C LYS A 240 14.58 -2.77 16.90
N MET A 241 14.09 -2.81 15.66
CA MET A 241 12.99 -3.71 15.27
C MET A 241 13.43 -5.17 15.44
N GLU A 242 12.59 -5.97 16.09
CA GLU A 242 12.82 -7.41 16.34
C GLU A 242 12.09 -8.29 15.32
N GLY A 243 10.93 -7.84 14.85
CA GLY A 243 10.14 -8.53 13.84
C GLY A 243 9.35 -7.56 12.97
N PHE A 244 9.17 -7.94 11.70
CA PHE A 244 8.23 -7.26 10.80
C PHE A 244 7.21 -8.27 10.28
N HIS A 245 5.98 -8.16 10.78
CA HIS A 245 4.88 -9.08 10.51
C HIS A 245 3.91 -8.51 9.49
N LEU A 246 3.72 -9.23 8.39
CA LEU A 246 2.68 -8.94 7.41
C LEU A 246 1.42 -9.71 7.79
N VAL A 247 0.37 -8.98 8.15
CA VAL A 247 -0.94 -9.56 8.45
C VAL A 247 -1.77 -9.53 7.17
N PHE A 248 -1.83 -10.65 6.46
CA PHE A 248 -2.65 -10.77 5.26
C PHE A 248 -4.09 -11.08 5.62
N VAL A 249 -5.03 -10.34 5.03
CA VAL A 249 -6.47 -10.64 5.05
C VAL A 249 -7.00 -10.78 3.63
N ASP A 250 -7.70 -11.87 3.35
CA ASP A 250 -8.28 -12.15 2.05
C ASP A 250 -9.48 -11.24 1.79
N THR A 251 -9.54 -10.70 0.58
CA THR A 251 -10.69 -9.96 0.05
C THR A 251 -11.72 -10.89 -0.61
N GLY A 252 -11.47 -12.20 -0.65
CA GLY A 252 -12.41 -13.25 -1.05
C GLY A 252 -13.45 -13.61 0.04
N ASN A 253 -14.28 -14.61 -0.23
CA ASN A 253 -15.53 -14.87 0.49
C ASN A 253 -15.40 -15.20 1.98
N VAL A 254 -14.30 -15.84 2.40
CA VAL A 254 -14.13 -16.29 3.80
C VAL A 254 -13.22 -15.37 4.62
N HIS A 255 -12.63 -14.37 3.97
CA HIS A 255 -11.72 -13.42 4.61
C HIS A 255 -10.62 -14.07 5.45
N ALA A 256 -10.02 -15.14 4.92
CA ALA A 256 -8.93 -15.87 5.57
C ALA A 256 -7.82 -14.90 6.00
N VAL A 257 -7.18 -15.19 7.13
CA VAL A 257 -6.06 -14.40 7.65
C VAL A 257 -4.82 -15.27 7.75
N SER A 258 -3.69 -14.74 7.27
CA SER A 258 -2.37 -15.37 7.43
C SER A 258 -1.35 -14.32 7.85
N ILE A 259 -0.57 -14.62 8.89
CA ILE A 259 0.46 -13.73 9.40
C ILE A 259 1.81 -14.33 9.04
N LYS A 260 2.67 -13.55 8.38
CA LYS A 260 4.02 -13.96 8.00
C LYS A 260 5.03 -12.94 8.50
N THR A 261 6.04 -13.40 9.21
CA THR A 261 7.20 -12.60 9.56
C THR A 261 8.19 -12.64 8.40
N LEU A 262 8.76 -11.48 8.04
CA LEU A 262 9.86 -11.46 7.08
C LEU A 262 11.17 -11.87 7.76
N ASP A 263 12.01 -12.61 7.04
CA ASP A 263 13.33 -13.01 7.54
C ASP A 263 14.26 -11.80 7.67
N ASP A 264 15.11 -11.78 8.70
CA ASP A 264 16.08 -10.70 8.94
C ASP A 264 16.99 -10.44 7.73
N ALA A 265 17.37 -11.49 7.00
CA ALA A 265 18.19 -11.38 5.80
C ALA A 265 17.50 -10.58 4.68
N ASP A 266 16.18 -10.70 4.55
CA ASP A 266 15.39 -9.94 3.58
C ASP A 266 15.21 -8.48 4.02
N ILE A 267 15.10 -8.22 5.32
CA ILE A 267 15.10 -6.85 5.86
C ILE A 267 16.44 -6.16 5.56
N VAL A 268 17.57 -6.84 5.79
CA VAL A 268 18.91 -6.33 5.44
C VAL A 268 19.04 -6.06 3.93
N LEU A 269 18.51 -6.96 3.09
CA LEU A 269 18.44 -6.73 1.64
C LEU A 269 17.58 -5.49 1.30
N GLY A 270 16.47 -5.31 2.01
CA GLY A 270 15.61 -4.14 1.92
C GLY A 270 16.32 -2.84 2.26
N GLU A 271 17.14 -2.82 3.32
CA GLU A 271 17.92 -1.64 3.70
C GLU A 271 18.92 -1.25 2.59
N ARG A 272 19.62 -2.25 2.03
CA ARG A 272 20.48 -2.02 0.86
C ARG A 272 19.69 -1.45 -0.31
N ALA A 273 18.48 -1.95 -0.56
CA ALA A 273 17.62 -1.45 -1.62
C ALA A 273 17.17 0.01 -1.36
N VAL A 274 16.86 0.38 -0.11
CA VAL A 274 16.56 1.76 0.30
C VAL A 274 17.74 2.67 -0.04
N HIS A 275 18.96 2.32 0.38
CA HIS A 275 20.15 3.12 0.11
C HIS A 275 20.39 3.35 -1.40
N VAL A 276 20.27 2.30 -2.22
CA VAL A 276 20.40 2.42 -3.67
C VAL A 276 19.29 3.30 -4.26
N ALA A 277 18.05 3.14 -3.81
CA ALA A 277 16.93 3.96 -4.27
C ALA A 277 17.13 5.44 -3.95
N LEU A 278 17.63 5.78 -2.76
CA LEU A 278 17.90 7.16 -2.37
C LEU A 278 18.99 7.78 -3.26
N GLN A 279 20.05 7.05 -3.58
CA GLN A 279 21.08 7.52 -4.53
C GLN A 279 20.51 7.78 -5.93
N ILE A 280 19.64 6.88 -6.42
CA ILE A 280 18.96 7.08 -7.70
C ILE A 280 18.07 8.31 -7.64
N PHE A 281 17.30 8.47 -6.57
CA PHE A 281 16.40 9.60 -6.36
C PHE A 281 17.16 10.93 -6.31
N GLU A 282 18.25 11.02 -5.53
CA GLU A 282 19.12 12.20 -5.49
C GLU A 282 19.71 12.54 -6.86
N ARG A 283 20.17 11.54 -7.61
CA ARG A 283 20.65 11.76 -8.99
C ARG A 283 19.55 12.29 -9.91
N CYS A 284 18.33 11.76 -9.81
CA CYS A 284 17.19 12.23 -10.61
C CYS A 284 16.85 13.69 -10.25
N LEU A 285 16.86 14.04 -8.96
CA LEU A 285 16.65 15.41 -8.49
C LEU A 285 17.74 16.37 -9.01
N GLN A 286 19.02 15.96 -8.97
CA GLN A 286 20.14 16.78 -9.42
C GLN A 286 20.16 17.00 -10.94
N THR A 287 19.82 15.97 -11.72
CA THR A 287 19.92 16.01 -13.18
C THR A 287 18.63 16.44 -13.87
N GLY A 288 17.48 16.34 -13.18
CA GLY A 288 16.16 16.48 -13.79
C GLY A 288 15.77 15.30 -14.69
N ILE A 289 16.62 14.27 -14.80
CA ILE A 289 16.39 13.11 -15.67
C ILE A 289 15.78 11.98 -14.83
N TRP A 290 14.62 11.50 -15.26
CA TRP A 290 13.87 10.41 -14.63
C TRP A 290 13.79 9.21 -15.60
N PRO A 291 14.72 8.24 -15.53
CA PRO A 291 14.78 7.14 -16.49
C PRO A 291 13.51 6.29 -16.55
N GLY A 292 13.05 6.02 -17.78
CA GLY A 292 11.95 5.11 -18.05
C GLY A 292 12.31 3.63 -17.81
N PRO A 293 11.33 2.71 -17.79
CA PRO A 293 11.56 1.28 -17.53
C PRO A 293 12.53 0.63 -18.52
N THR A 294 12.61 1.13 -19.75
CA THR A 294 13.48 0.63 -20.82
C THR A 294 14.81 1.34 -20.91
N ALA A 295 15.08 2.38 -20.10
CA ALA A 295 16.30 3.19 -20.22
C ALA A 295 17.60 2.43 -19.95
N ARG A 296 17.51 1.21 -19.40
CA ARG A 296 18.65 0.29 -19.19
C ARG A 296 18.70 -0.85 -20.20
N GLN A 297 17.71 -0.96 -21.08
CA GLN A 297 17.70 -1.96 -22.13
C GLN A 297 18.57 -1.46 -23.29
N ALA A 298 19.30 -2.37 -23.93
CA ALA A 298 19.98 -2.03 -25.17
C ALA A 298 18.94 -1.88 -26.28
N ASP A 299 19.02 -0.78 -27.03
CA ASP A 299 18.16 -0.56 -28.19
C ASP A 299 18.55 -1.49 -29.35
N ALA A 300 17.58 -1.77 -30.22
CA ALA A 300 17.79 -2.54 -31.46
C ALA A 300 18.39 -3.95 -31.29
N MET A 301 18.14 -4.62 -30.16
CA MET A 301 18.48 -6.03 -30.00
C MET A 301 17.63 -6.90 -30.94
N ARG A 302 18.25 -7.94 -31.54
CA ARG A 302 17.52 -8.94 -32.32
C ARG A 302 16.58 -9.72 -31.39
N LEU A 303 15.29 -9.72 -31.70
CA LEU A 303 14.28 -10.48 -30.99
C LEU A 303 13.91 -11.72 -31.80
N SER A 304 14.15 -12.91 -31.25
CA SER A 304 13.65 -14.16 -31.83
C SER A 304 12.21 -14.41 -31.40
N ILE A 305 11.41 -15.01 -32.29
CA ILE A 305 10.13 -15.60 -31.89
C ILE A 305 10.37 -16.68 -30.83
N PRO A 306 9.50 -16.80 -29.80
CA PRO A 306 9.58 -17.87 -28.82
C PRO A 306 9.54 -19.25 -29.49
N GLN A 307 10.26 -20.23 -28.95
CA GLN A 307 10.37 -21.55 -29.59
C GLN A 307 8.99 -22.19 -29.82
N TRP A 308 8.10 -22.14 -28.83
CA TRP A 308 6.74 -22.65 -28.98
C TRP A 308 5.94 -21.98 -30.10
N GLY A 309 6.20 -20.69 -30.37
CA GLY A 309 5.58 -19.94 -31.46
C GLY A 309 6.16 -20.32 -32.81
N ARG A 310 7.47 -20.58 -32.87
CA ARG A 310 8.14 -21.14 -34.04
C ARG A 310 7.56 -22.50 -34.40
N ASP A 311 7.51 -23.42 -33.44
CA ASP A 311 7.01 -24.77 -33.65
C ASP A 311 5.53 -24.79 -34.10
N ALA A 312 4.70 -23.90 -33.53
CA ALA A 312 3.30 -23.77 -33.94
C ALA A 312 3.15 -23.25 -35.37
N THR A 313 4.00 -22.30 -35.76
CA THR A 313 4.00 -21.73 -37.11
C THR A 313 4.48 -22.75 -38.13
N GLU A 314 5.58 -23.47 -37.86
CA GLU A 314 6.11 -24.53 -38.72
C GLU A 314 5.05 -25.60 -38.98
N ARG A 315 4.41 -26.14 -37.93
CA ARG A 315 3.32 -27.12 -38.08
C ARG A 315 2.15 -26.62 -38.92
N TYR A 316 1.78 -25.35 -38.76
CA TYR A 316 0.70 -24.75 -39.53
C TYR A 316 1.06 -24.61 -41.00
N LEU A 317 2.29 -24.15 -41.29
CA LEU A 317 2.80 -24.05 -42.66
C LEU A 317 2.89 -25.43 -43.33
N ASP A 318 3.44 -26.43 -42.64
CA ASP A 318 3.53 -27.81 -43.16
C ASP A 318 2.15 -28.35 -43.55
N THR A 319 1.12 -28.03 -42.77
CA THR A 319 -0.27 -28.44 -43.06
C THR A 319 -0.80 -27.76 -44.32
N LEU A 320 -0.64 -26.44 -44.44
CA LEU A 320 -1.08 -25.68 -45.62
C LEU A 320 -0.32 -26.10 -46.89
N GLU A 321 0.98 -26.37 -46.79
CA GLU A 321 1.79 -26.83 -47.90
C GLU A 321 1.35 -28.21 -48.39
N GLN A 322 0.94 -29.11 -47.47
CA GLN A 322 0.34 -30.40 -47.82
C GLN A 322 -1.01 -30.25 -48.51
N GLU A 323 -1.89 -29.37 -48.02
CA GLU A 323 -3.20 -29.10 -48.63
C GLU A 323 -3.08 -28.50 -50.04
N LEU A 324 -2.12 -27.60 -50.26
CA LEU A 324 -1.88 -26.99 -51.58
C LEU A 324 -1.23 -27.96 -52.58
N ALA A 325 -0.58 -29.01 -52.11
CA ALA A 325 0.06 -30.03 -52.95
C ALA A 325 -0.88 -31.17 -53.37
N ALA A 326 -2.09 -31.23 -52.80
CA ALA A 326 -3.13 -32.24 -53.08
C ALA A 326 -4.11 -31.78 -54.18
#